data_AF-A0A926CUS1-F1
#
_entry.id   AF-A0A926CUS1-F1
#
_cell.length_a   1.000
_cell.length_b   1.000
_cell.length_c   1.000
_cell.angle_alpha   90.00
_cell.angle_beta   90.00
_cell.angle_gamma   90.00
#
_symmetry.space_group_name_H-M   'P 1'
#
loop_
_entity.id
_entity.type
_entity.pdbx_description
1 polymer ?
#
loop_
_entity_poly.entity_id
_entity_poly.type
_entity_poly.pdbx_seq_one_letter_code
_entity_poly.pdbx_strand_id
1 'polypeptide(L)' 'MHIALNGWFWEQVNVGSGQYLQRLVTNLRLIEPALKLTLVLPPHVKQPSDMPDGVEVVTTT' A
#
# COMPACT_ATOMS: atom_id res chain seq x y z
N MET A 1 4.90 -4.94 15.52
CA MET A 1 5.81 -4.51 14.43
C MET A 1 5.09 -3.49 13.57
N HIS A 2 5.80 -2.54 12.97
CA HIS A 2 5.23 -1.52 12.06
C HIS A 2 6.10 -1.46 10.82
N ILE A 3 5.49 -1.64 9.64
CA ILE A 3 6.17 -1.62 8.36
C ILE A 3 5.65 -0.43 7.54
N ALA A 4 6.57 0.38 7.05
CA ALA A 4 6.30 1.40 6.04
C ALA A 4 6.71 0.87 4.66
N LEU A 5 5.80 0.97 3.69
CA LEU A 5 5.99 0.50 2.31
C LEU A 5 5.96 1.69 1.36
N ASN A 6 6.90 1.71 0.41
CA ASN A 6 6.89 2.69 -0.67
C ASN A 6 5.80 2.31 -1.69
N GLY A 7 4.85 3.23 -1.91
CA GLY A 7 3.70 3.06 -2.76
C GLY A 7 3.76 3.77 -4.11
N TRP A 8 4.96 4.09 -4.62
CA TRP A 8 5.14 4.82 -5.88
C TRP A 8 4.40 4.19 -7.07
N PHE A 9 4.23 2.87 -7.07
CA PHE A 9 3.59 2.10 -8.14
C PHE A 9 2.20 1.56 -7.76
N TRP A 10 1.58 2.01 -6.66
CA TRP A 10 0.35 1.40 -6.11
C TRP A 10 -0.77 1.21 -7.14
N GLU A 11 -1.06 2.21 -7.97
CA GLU A 11 -2.13 2.15 -8.99
C GLU A 11 -1.63 1.78 -10.38
N GLN A 12 -0.37 1.40 -10.52
CA GLN A 12 0.22 1.05 -11.81
C GLN A 12 0.05 -0.44 -12.10
N VAL A 13 -1.16 -0.84 -12.48
CA VAL A 13 -1.52 -2.25 -12.75
C VAL A 13 -0.72 -2.89 -13.88
N ASN A 14 -0.15 -2.09 -14.79
CA ASN A 14 0.71 -2.58 -15.88
C ASN A 14 2.20 -2.69 -15.47
N VAL A 15 2.54 -2.39 -14.23
CA VAL A 15 3.91 -2.45 -13.70
C VAL A 15 4.00 -3.57 -12.67
N GLY A 16 4.99 -4.46 -12.83
CA GLY A 16 5.15 -5.64 -11.97
C GLY A 16 5.32 -5.29 -10.49
N SER A 17 6.02 -4.20 -10.16
CA SER A 17 6.14 -3.71 -8.77
C SER A 17 4.80 -3.25 -8.20
N GLY A 18 3.93 -2.64 -9.01
CA GLY A 18 2.58 -2.26 -8.60
C GLY A 18 1.71 -3.49 -8.28
N GLN A 19 1.70 -4.47 -9.18
CA GLN A 19 0.99 -5.74 -8.97
C GLN A 19 1.49 -6.49 -7.74
N TYR A 20 2.81 -6.56 -7.55
CA TYR A 20 3.44 -7.18 -6.38
C TYR A 20 3.01 -6.46 -5.10
N LEU A 21 3.09 -5.14 -5.08
CA LEU A 21 2.79 -4.33 -3.91
C LEU A 21 1.33 -4.48 -3.47
N GLN A 22 0.37 -4.41 -4.41
CA GLN A 22 -1.04 -4.63 -4.10
C GLN A 22 -1.26 -6.00 -3.46
N ARG A 23 -0.70 -7.06 -4.05
CA ARG A 23 -0.81 -8.43 -3.52
C ARG A 23 -0.13 -8.57 -2.16
N LEU A 24 1.05 -7.98 -1.98
CA LEU A 24 1.79 -8.02 -0.72
C LEU A 24 0.97 -7.39 0.40
N VAL A 25 0.50 -6.16 0.22
CA VAL A 25 -0.25 -5.43 1.25
C VAL A 25 -1.52 -6.18 1.63
N THR A 26 -2.30 -6.63 0.63
CA THR A 26 -3.53 -7.40 0.87
C THR A 26 -3.25 -8.69 1.65
N ASN A 27 -2.24 -9.47 1.25
CA ASN A 27 -1.94 -10.73 1.94
C ASN A 27 -1.35 -10.51 3.34
N LEU A 28 -0.55 -9.45 3.56
CA LEU A 28 -0.06 -9.12 4.90
C LEU A 28 -1.21 -8.77 5.85
N ARG A 29 -2.23 -8.03 5.39
CA ARG A 29 -3.43 -7.74 6.18
C ARG A 29 -4.24 -8.98 6.53
N LEU A 30 -4.29 -9.98 5.63
CA LEU A 30 -4.99 -11.25 5.88
C LEU A 30 -4.23 -12.15 6.87
N ILE A 31 -2.90 -12.20 6.77
CA ILE A 31 -2.07 -13.11 7.58
C ILE A 31 -1.91 -12.59 9.02
N GLU A 32 -1.71 -11.27 9.18
CA GLU A 32 -1.50 -10.66 10.50
C GLU A 32 -2.26 -9.32 10.62
N PRO A 33 -3.55 -9.35 10.99
CA PRO A 33 -4.38 -8.15 11.09
C PRO A 33 -3.88 -7.14 12.13
N ALA A 34 -3.09 -7.57 13.13
CA ALA A 34 -2.51 -6.66 14.12
C ALA A 34 -1.22 -5.97 13.62
N LEU A 35 -0.67 -6.36 12.45
CA LEU A 35 0.48 -5.71 11.84
C LEU A 35 0.11 -4.29 11.40
N LYS A 36 0.82 -3.29 11.93
CA LYS A 36 0.67 -1.90 11.49
C LYS A 36 1.35 -1.74 10.14
N LEU A 37 0.58 -1.32 9.13
CA LEU A 37 1.07 -1.03 7.78
C LEU A 37 0.80 0.42 7.43
N THR A 38 1.84 1.12 6.96
CA THR A 38 1.70 2.44 6.36
C THR A 38 2.18 2.36 4.92
N LEU A 39 1.34 2.82 3.98
CA LEU A 39 1.68 2.96 2.58
C LEU A 39 2.00 4.42 2.28
N VAL A 40 3.23 4.67 1.83
CA VAL A 40 3.72 6.01 1.47
C VAL A 40 3.51 6.24 -0.02
N LEU A 41 2.49 7.00 -0.38
CA LEU A 41 2.08 7.27 -1.76
C LEU A 41 2.74 8.54 -2.32
N PRO A 42 2.97 8.60 -3.64
CA PRO A 42 3.41 9.82 -4.30
C PRO A 42 2.28 10.87 -4.31
N PRO A 43 2.60 12.17 -4.44
CA PRO A 43 1.62 13.25 -4.24
C PRO A 43 0.53 13.30 -5.33
N HIS A 44 0.76 12.64 -6.46
CA HIS A 44 -0.20 12.58 -7.55
C HIS A 44 -1.32 11.53 -7.33
N VAL A 45 -1.15 10.60 -6.37
CA VAL A 45 -2.19 9.63 -5.99
C VAL A 45 -3.02 10.24 -4.87
N LYS A 46 -4.16 10.84 -5.24
CA LYS A 46 -5.02 11.58 -4.30
C LYS A 46 -5.97 10.68 -3.52
N GLN A 47 -6.41 9.59 -4.13
CA GLN A 47 -7.35 8.66 -3.53
C GLN A 47 -7.02 7.26 -4.05
N PRO A 48 -6.21 6.48 -3.33
CA PRO A 48 -5.85 5.14 -3.78
C PRO A 48 -7.11 4.27 -3.85
N SER A 49 -7.37 3.65 -5.00
CA SER A 49 -8.43 2.65 -5.10
C SER A 49 -8.05 1.39 -4.32
N ASP A 50 -9.09 0.67 -3.86
CA ASP A 50 -8.97 -0.70 -3.32
C ASP A 50 -7.99 -0.87 -2.14
N MET A 51 -7.90 0.15 -1.27
CA MET A 51 -7.05 0.08 -0.07
C MET A 51 -7.60 -0.93 0.94
N PRO A 52 -6.82 -1.94 1.37
CA PRO A 52 -7.27 -2.87 2.41
C PRO A 52 -7.50 -2.19 3.75
N ASP A 53 -8.49 -2.67 4.50
CA ASP A 53 -8.81 -2.15 5.82
C ASP A 53 -7.61 -2.22 6.79
N GLY A 54 -7.41 -1.12 7.54
CA GLY A 54 -6.34 -1.00 8.53
C GLY A 54 -4.96 -0.66 7.97
N VAL A 55 -4.85 -0.33 6.67
CA VAL A 55 -3.65 0.28 6.09
C VAL A 55 -3.73 1.81 6.22
N GLU A 56 -2.74 2.40 6.86
CA GLU A 56 -2.58 3.85 6.92
C GLU A 56 -1.96 4.37 5.61
N VAL A 57 -2.41 5.52 5.13
CA VAL A 57 -1.88 6.15 3.92
C VAL A 57 -1.25 7.48 4.27
N VAL A 58 -0.02 7.68 3.81
CA VAL A 58 0.71 8.96 3.91
C VAL A 58 1.14 9.35 2.51
N THR A 59 0.95 10.61 2.12
CA THR A 59 1.49 11.12 0.85
C THR A 59 2.82 11.84 1.08
N THR A 60 3.77 11.67 0.16
CA THR A 60 4.98 12.52 0.16
C THR A 60 4.62 13.95 -0.23
N THR A 61 5.37 14.93 0.28
CA THR A 61 5.25 16.35 -0.05
C THR A 61 5.82 16.69 -1.42
#